data_AF-A0A1V5MKY1-F1
#
_entry.id   AF-A0A1V5MKY1-F1
#
_cell.length_a   1.000
_cell.length_b   1.000
_cell.length_c   1.000
_cell.angle_alpha   90.00
_cell.angle_beta   90.00
_cell.angle_gamma   90.00
#
_symmetry.space_group_name_H-M   'P 1'
#
loop_
_entity.id
_entity.type
_entity.pdbx_description
1 polymer ?
#
loop_
_entity_poly.entity_id
_entity_poly.type
_entity_poly.pdbx_seq_one_letter_code
_entity_poly.pdbx_strand_id
1 'polypeptide(L)'
;MKIRLLIGVFVFLVSASWLAAQEGNQGYLLGGPSEALEPAARVTATPKTRLGQPRPAVTTEVKKAPAAAPAAAPVVTEVPTSAEIEAAKAKAIAETAMEISRKAETTANEANKTSVESKSVSEQAISAANESIQKANESIDKVNKNIDRVNEVNKNLVTEIARLKFDLEQKDKALEESITLQNEQYAALKTEIESMKIKTPETYRVKKGDFLIKIANKDEIYGKGSEWKLIYRANREKIRNPNLIYPGQELVIPKK
;
A
#
# COMPACT_ATOMS: atom_id res chain seq x y z
N MET A 1 46.54 -1.67 3.41
CA MET A 1 45.96 -0.33 3.14
C MET A 1 44.99 -0.33 1.94
N LYS A 2 44.13 -1.37 1.79
CA LYS A 2 43.18 -1.50 0.66
C LYS A 2 41.72 -1.77 1.09
N ILE A 3 41.43 -1.86 2.38
CA ILE A 3 40.08 -2.17 2.90
C ILE A 3 39.29 -0.88 3.26
N ARG A 4 39.97 0.26 3.41
CA ARG A 4 39.35 1.55 3.73
C ARG A 4 38.61 2.22 2.56
N LEU A 5 38.73 1.70 1.33
CA LEU A 5 38.10 2.31 0.15
C LEU A 5 36.70 1.75 -0.17
N LEU A 6 36.33 0.57 0.34
CA LEU A 6 35.05 -0.06 0.01
C LEU A 6 33.89 0.34 0.94
N ILE A 7 34.17 0.73 2.18
CA ILE A 7 33.12 1.02 3.17
C ILE A 7 32.61 2.48 3.03
N GLY A 8 33.47 3.41 2.61
CA GLY A 8 33.11 4.82 2.41
C GLY A 8 32.16 5.06 1.22
N VAL A 9 32.12 4.17 0.23
CA VAL A 9 31.23 4.29 -0.94
C VAL A 9 29.80 3.85 -0.60
N PHE A 10 29.62 2.99 0.40
CA PHE A 10 28.30 2.48 0.78
C PHE A 10 27.48 3.47 1.63
N VAL A 11 28.15 4.31 2.42
CA VAL A 11 27.49 5.35 3.25
C VAL A 11 26.99 6.53 2.40
N PHE A 12 27.61 6.80 1.25
CA PHE A 12 27.21 7.93 0.39
C PHE A 12 25.98 7.63 -0.49
N LEU A 13 25.74 6.36 -0.84
CA LEU A 13 24.63 5.98 -1.72
C LEU A 13 23.27 5.86 -1.00
N VAL A 14 23.26 5.63 0.32
CA VAL A 14 22.01 5.58 1.09
C VAL A 14 21.50 6.98 1.44
N SER A 15 22.39 7.98 1.60
CA SER A 15 22.00 9.37 1.87
C SER A 15 21.43 10.10 0.64
N ALA A 16 21.90 9.77 -0.57
CA ALA A 16 21.38 10.37 -1.80
C ALA A 16 19.95 9.90 -2.15
N SER A 17 19.56 8.71 -1.70
CA SER A 17 18.23 8.16 -1.98
C SER A 17 17.12 8.68 -1.05
N TRP A 18 17.48 9.33 0.07
CA TRP A 18 16.51 9.92 1.00
C TRP A 18 16.20 11.40 0.70
N LEU A 19 17.13 12.12 0.05
CA LEU A 19 16.93 13.54 -0.32
C LEU A 19 16.05 13.72 -1.56
N ALA A 20 15.98 12.72 -2.45
CA ALA A 20 15.10 12.76 -3.63
C ALA A 20 13.60 12.51 -3.33
N ALA A 21 13.26 12.10 -2.09
CA ALA A 21 11.88 11.78 -1.70
C ALA A 21 11.10 12.97 -1.12
N GLN A 22 11.73 14.11 -0.84
CA GLN A 22 11.06 15.32 -0.33
C GLN A 22 10.73 16.38 -1.38
N GLU A 23 11.24 16.26 -2.61
CA GLU A 23 10.99 17.24 -3.67
C GLU A 23 9.87 16.83 -4.66
N GLY A 24 9.29 15.63 -4.51
CA GLY A 24 8.25 15.12 -5.41
C GLY A 24 6.80 15.54 -5.09
N ASN A 25 6.58 16.40 -4.08
CA ASN A 25 5.24 16.81 -3.66
C ASN A 25 5.03 18.32 -3.84
N GLN A 26 5.18 18.80 -5.07
CA GLN A 26 4.78 20.14 -5.47
C GLN A 26 3.97 20.08 -6.78
N GLY A 27 2.69 20.42 -6.68
CA GLY A 27 1.91 21.00 -7.78
C GLY A 27 1.41 20.06 -8.89
N TYR A 28 0.25 19.44 -8.69
CA TYR A 28 -0.65 19.13 -9.81
C TYR A 28 -1.70 20.24 -9.94
N LEU A 29 -1.33 21.32 -10.63
CA LEU A 29 -2.26 22.23 -11.27
C LEU A 29 -1.79 22.48 -12.71
N LEU A 30 -2.74 22.31 -13.64
CA LEU A 30 -2.82 22.74 -15.05
C LEU A 30 -2.80 21.63 -16.12
N GLY A 31 -4.02 21.23 -16.52
CA GLY A 31 -4.54 21.51 -17.86
C GLY A 31 -3.94 20.82 -19.10
N GLY A 32 -4.68 19.84 -19.63
CA GLY A 32 -4.82 19.54 -21.07
C GLY A 32 -4.65 18.05 -21.44
N PRO A 33 -5.16 17.55 -22.59
CA PRO A 33 -6.24 18.04 -23.45
C PRO A 33 -7.50 17.15 -23.41
N SER A 34 -8.57 17.65 -24.01
CA SER A 34 -9.87 17.00 -24.20
C SER A 34 -9.74 15.69 -24.99
N GLU A 35 -10.10 14.57 -24.38
CA GLU A 35 -10.37 13.32 -25.08
C GLU A 35 -11.61 12.66 -24.47
N ALA A 36 -12.62 12.48 -25.33
CA ALA A 36 -13.96 12.07 -24.96
C ALA A 36 -13.97 10.61 -24.46
N LEU A 37 -14.35 10.43 -23.20
CA LEU A 37 -14.76 9.12 -22.66
C LEU A 37 -16.27 9.11 -22.51
N GLU A 38 -16.89 8.28 -23.35
CA GLU A 38 -18.33 7.99 -23.37
C GLU A 38 -18.84 7.49 -22.02
N PRO A 39 -20.03 7.93 -21.55
CA PRO A 39 -20.71 7.28 -20.44
C PRO A 39 -21.46 6.03 -20.92
N ALA A 40 -21.04 4.88 -20.37
CA ALA A 40 -21.75 3.62 -20.47
C ALA A 40 -23.18 3.70 -19.89
N ALA A 41 -24.11 3.13 -20.65
CA ALA A 41 -25.40 2.56 -20.22
C ALA A 41 -26.41 3.51 -19.53
N ARG A 42 -26.91 4.48 -20.31
CA ARG A 42 -28.25 5.04 -20.09
C ARG A 42 -29.26 3.99 -20.55
N VAL A 43 -30.00 3.37 -19.61
CA VAL A 43 -31.18 2.55 -19.93
C VAL A 43 -32.22 3.49 -20.54
N THR A 44 -32.27 3.52 -21.87
CA THR A 44 -33.30 4.18 -22.65
C THR A 44 -34.58 3.35 -22.57
N ALA A 45 -35.42 3.64 -21.57
CA ALA A 45 -36.82 3.26 -21.65
C ALA A 45 -37.46 4.10 -22.77
N THR A 46 -37.52 3.50 -23.96
CA THR A 46 -38.32 3.97 -25.09
C THR A 46 -39.74 4.31 -24.62
N PRO A 47 -40.32 5.49 -24.92
CA PRO A 47 -41.76 5.59 -24.91
C PRO A 47 -42.25 4.70 -26.05
N LYS A 48 -42.90 3.58 -25.72
CA LYS A 48 -43.67 2.83 -26.70
C LYS A 48 -44.76 3.76 -27.21
N THR A 49 -44.49 4.41 -28.34
CA THR A 49 -45.48 4.92 -29.28
C THR A 49 -46.38 3.76 -29.62
N ARG A 50 -47.50 3.61 -28.90
CA ARG A 50 -48.60 2.76 -29.34
C ARG A 50 -49.27 3.54 -30.45
N LEU A 51 -48.78 3.27 -31.67
CA LEU A 51 -49.44 3.52 -32.94
C LEU A 51 -50.96 3.33 -32.77
N GLY A 52 -51.69 4.27 -33.36
CA GLY A 52 -53.13 4.36 -33.28
C GLY A 52 -53.82 3.00 -33.44
N GLN A 53 -54.81 2.79 -32.60
CA GLN A 53 -55.94 1.97 -32.98
C GLN A 53 -57.18 2.85 -33.02
N PRO A 54 -58.02 2.61 -34.05
CA PRO A 54 -58.95 3.59 -34.58
C PRO A 54 -60.11 3.84 -33.62
N ARG A 55 -60.72 5.03 -33.74
CA ARG A 55 -62.10 5.27 -33.29
C ARG A 55 -62.96 4.05 -33.66
N PRO A 56 -63.87 3.57 -32.79
CA PRO A 56 -64.96 2.75 -33.30
C PRO A 56 -65.69 3.57 -34.37
N ALA A 57 -65.60 3.12 -35.62
CA ALA A 57 -66.52 3.52 -36.66
C ALA A 57 -67.91 3.10 -36.17
N VAL A 58 -68.76 4.08 -35.87
CA VAL A 58 -70.19 3.81 -35.73
C VAL A 58 -70.69 3.56 -37.14
N THR A 59 -70.78 2.28 -37.47
CA THR A 59 -71.36 1.73 -38.68
C THR A 59 -72.80 2.22 -38.78
N THR A 60 -73.10 2.95 -39.84
CA THR A 60 -74.46 3.26 -40.29
C THR A 60 -75.14 1.95 -40.70
N GLU A 61 -75.96 1.39 -39.81
CA GLU A 61 -76.84 0.27 -40.13
C GLU A 61 -78.10 0.81 -40.82
N VAL A 62 -78.12 0.73 -42.16
CA VAL A 62 -79.30 1.02 -42.98
C VAL A 62 -80.31 -0.11 -42.82
N LYS A 63 -81.35 0.10 -42.01
CA LYS A 63 -82.47 -0.83 -41.87
C LYS A 63 -83.56 -0.51 -42.90
N LYS A 64 -83.88 -1.54 -43.70
CA LYS A 64 -84.84 -1.62 -44.80
C LYS A 64 -86.27 -1.20 -44.42
N ALA A 65 -86.89 -0.43 -45.31
CA ALA A 65 -88.30 -0.03 -45.26
C ALA A 65 -89.28 -1.23 -45.39
N PRO A 66 -90.47 -1.12 -44.79
CA PRO A 66 -91.68 -1.67 -45.37
C PRO A 66 -92.74 -0.60 -45.66
N ALA A 67 -93.67 -1.01 -46.50
CA ALA A 67 -94.57 -0.25 -47.33
C ALA A 67 -95.68 0.55 -46.61
N ALA A 68 -96.30 1.40 -47.41
CA ALA A 68 -97.19 2.51 -47.09
C ALA A 68 -98.63 2.15 -46.64
N ALA A 69 -99.21 3.16 -45.98
CA ALA A 69 -100.64 3.54 -45.92
C ALA A 69 -101.55 2.74 -44.94
N PRO A 70 -102.56 3.38 -44.29
CA PRO A 70 -103.33 4.51 -44.80
C PRO A 70 -103.35 5.77 -43.92
N ALA A 71 -103.74 6.86 -44.59
CA ALA A 71 -103.94 8.20 -44.09
C ALA A 71 -104.76 8.25 -42.78
N ALA A 72 -104.18 8.87 -41.77
CA ALA A 72 -104.87 9.37 -40.59
C ALA A 72 -104.85 10.90 -40.62
N ALA A 73 -105.97 11.48 -40.17
CA ALA A 73 -106.36 12.89 -40.11
C ALA A 73 -105.24 13.88 -39.69
N PRO A 74 -105.35 15.18 -40.05
CA PRO A 74 -104.35 16.18 -39.72
C PRO A 74 -104.28 16.38 -38.20
N VAL A 75 -103.38 15.65 -37.54
CA VAL A 75 -102.86 16.08 -36.24
C VAL A 75 -102.04 17.32 -36.55
N VAL A 76 -102.58 18.48 -36.20
CA VAL A 76 -101.84 19.74 -36.18
C VAL A 76 -100.66 19.53 -35.24
N THR A 77 -99.50 19.20 -35.79
CA THR A 77 -98.24 19.39 -35.08
C THR A 77 -98.06 20.89 -35.00
N GLU A 78 -98.40 21.49 -33.87
CA GLU A 78 -98.11 22.89 -33.60
C GLU A 78 -96.61 23.10 -33.86
N VAL A 79 -96.29 23.90 -34.88
CA VAL A 79 -94.91 24.28 -35.18
C VAL A 79 -94.42 25.06 -33.96
N PRO A 80 -93.33 24.63 -33.30
CA PRO A 80 -92.86 25.30 -32.10
C PRO A 80 -92.63 26.77 -32.42
N THR A 81 -93.17 27.63 -31.57
CA THR A 81 -93.05 29.08 -31.68
C THR A 81 -91.57 29.49 -31.61
N SER A 82 -91.19 30.61 -32.21
CA SER A 82 -89.77 31.04 -32.19
C SER A 82 -89.22 31.20 -30.77
N ALA A 83 -90.08 31.53 -29.81
CA ALA A 83 -89.76 31.59 -28.38
C ALA A 83 -89.39 30.23 -27.78
N GLU A 84 -90.06 29.15 -28.19
CA GLU A 84 -89.78 27.77 -27.71
C GLU A 84 -88.45 27.25 -28.27
N ILE A 85 -88.10 27.60 -29.51
CA ILE A 85 -86.80 27.26 -30.11
C ILE A 85 -85.66 27.98 -29.39
N GLU A 86 -85.82 29.27 -29.08
CA GLU A 86 -84.82 30.04 -28.34
C GLU A 86 -84.67 29.57 -26.88
N ALA A 87 -85.77 29.20 -26.22
CA ALA A 87 -85.74 28.58 -24.89
C ALA A 87 -85.01 27.23 -24.88
N ALA A 88 -85.23 26.39 -25.92
CA ALA A 88 -84.53 25.11 -26.07
C ALA A 88 -83.02 25.29 -26.30
N LYS A 89 -82.62 26.28 -27.12
CA LYS A 89 -81.20 26.64 -27.31
C LYS A 89 -80.57 27.14 -26.02
N ALA A 90 -81.25 28.02 -25.29
CA ALA A 90 -80.78 28.54 -24.01
C ALA A 90 -80.58 27.42 -22.97
N LYS A 91 -81.49 26.45 -22.91
CA LYS A 91 -81.37 25.26 -22.07
C LYS A 91 -80.17 24.39 -22.47
N ALA A 92 -79.99 24.10 -23.76
CA ALA A 92 -78.86 23.30 -24.25
C ALA A 92 -77.50 23.98 -23.97
N ILE A 93 -77.44 25.31 -24.09
CA ILE A 93 -76.25 26.11 -23.73
C ILE A 93 -75.99 26.03 -22.22
N ALA A 94 -77.03 26.16 -21.40
CA ALA A 94 -76.91 26.04 -19.94
C ALA A 94 -76.42 24.63 -19.51
N GLU A 95 -76.97 23.57 -20.09
CA GLU A 95 -76.54 22.18 -19.85
C GLU A 95 -75.08 21.97 -20.28
N THR A 96 -74.68 22.51 -21.44
CA THR A 96 -73.29 22.45 -21.92
C THR A 96 -72.34 23.21 -21.00
N ALA A 97 -72.73 24.40 -20.53
CA ALA A 97 -71.94 25.20 -19.59
C ALA A 97 -71.79 24.50 -18.23
N MET A 98 -72.85 23.84 -17.74
CA MET A 98 -72.79 23.02 -16.52
C MET A 98 -71.85 21.83 -16.69
N GLU A 99 -71.92 21.12 -17.82
CA GLU A 99 -71.03 19.98 -18.10
C GLU A 99 -69.56 20.40 -18.26
N ILE A 100 -69.29 21.54 -18.92
CA ILE A 100 -67.93 22.12 -18.97
C ILE A 100 -67.44 22.47 -17.57
N SER A 101 -68.30 23.09 -16.74
CA SER A 101 -67.94 23.45 -15.37
C SER A 101 -67.63 22.22 -14.52
N ARG A 102 -68.47 21.18 -14.62
CA ARG A 102 -68.26 19.90 -13.94
C ARG A 102 -66.94 19.25 -14.37
N LYS A 103 -66.66 19.22 -15.67
CA LYS A 103 -65.38 18.72 -16.21
C LYS A 103 -64.20 19.53 -15.69
N ALA A 104 -64.27 20.86 -15.73
CA ALA A 104 -63.24 21.75 -15.21
C ALA A 104 -62.98 21.50 -13.71
N GLU A 105 -64.03 21.31 -12.91
CA GLU A 105 -63.93 20.97 -11.49
C GLU A 105 -63.25 19.61 -11.28
N THR A 106 -63.64 18.58 -12.03
CA THR A 106 -62.99 17.26 -11.95
C THR A 106 -61.52 17.30 -12.33
N THR A 107 -61.17 18.02 -13.41
CA THR A 107 -59.78 18.19 -13.84
C THR A 107 -58.97 18.99 -12.81
N ALA A 108 -59.56 20.02 -12.19
CA ALA A 108 -58.90 20.78 -11.13
C ALA A 108 -58.64 19.90 -9.89
N ASN A 109 -59.61 19.06 -9.51
CA ASN A 109 -59.47 18.13 -8.38
C ASN A 109 -58.42 17.03 -8.66
N GLU A 110 -58.39 16.48 -9.88
CA GLU A 110 -57.36 15.53 -10.33
C GLU A 110 -55.97 16.17 -10.33
N ALA A 111 -55.83 17.38 -10.87
CA ALA A 111 -54.57 18.12 -10.86
C ALA A 111 -54.09 18.42 -9.43
N ASN A 112 -55.00 18.79 -8.52
CA ASN A 112 -54.67 19.00 -7.11
C ASN A 112 -54.23 17.71 -6.43
N LYS A 113 -54.92 16.59 -6.69
CA LYS A 113 -54.54 15.27 -6.19
C LYS A 113 -53.13 14.89 -6.67
N THR A 114 -52.85 14.98 -7.97
CA THR A 114 -51.52 14.70 -8.52
C THR A 114 -50.44 15.62 -7.95
N SER A 115 -50.76 16.89 -7.70
CA SER A 115 -49.85 17.84 -7.05
C SER A 115 -49.50 17.41 -5.62
N VAL A 116 -50.51 17.01 -4.82
CA VAL A 116 -50.31 16.50 -3.45
C VAL A 116 -49.50 15.20 -3.46
N GLU A 117 -49.81 14.27 -4.36
CA GLU A 117 -49.06 13.02 -4.52
C GLU A 117 -47.60 13.30 -4.92
N SER A 118 -47.37 14.24 -5.85
CA SER A 118 -46.02 14.63 -6.28
C SER A 118 -45.22 15.26 -5.14
N LYS A 119 -45.86 16.12 -4.32
CA LYS A 119 -45.24 16.69 -3.11
C LYS A 119 -44.85 15.59 -2.13
N SER A 120 -45.76 14.67 -1.84
CA SER A 120 -45.49 13.55 -0.92
C SER A 120 -44.32 12.68 -1.39
N VAL A 121 -44.28 12.33 -2.68
CA VAL A 121 -43.16 11.57 -3.26
C VAL A 121 -41.84 12.36 -3.14
N SER A 122 -41.87 13.67 -3.40
CA SER A 122 -40.67 14.52 -3.26
C SER A 122 -40.17 14.59 -1.82
N GLU A 123 -41.07 14.69 -0.84
CA GLU A 123 -40.71 14.70 0.58
C GLU A 123 -40.11 13.37 1.02
N GLN A 124 -40.67 12.24 0.57
CA GLN A 124 -40.11 10.91 0.81
C GLN A 124 -38.70 10.77 0.21
N ALA A 125 -38.49 11.26 -1.02
CA ALA A 125 -37.18 11.23 -1.67
C ALA A 125 -36.15 12.08 -0.91
N ILE A 126 -36.53 13.27 -0.44
CA ILE A 126 -35.67 14.14 0.38
C ILE A 126 -35.33 13.45 1.72
N SER A 127 -36.30 12.84 2.38
CA SER A 127 -36.08 12.11 3.63
C SER A 127 -35.10 10.94 3.46
N ALA A 128 -35.28 10.13 2.42
CA ALA A 128 -34.38 9.02 2.11
C ALA A 128 -32.95 9.50 1.74
N ALA A 129 -32.85 10.62 1.02
CA ALA A 129 -31.56 11.24 0.70
C ALA A 129 -30.86 11.73 1.97
N ASN A 130 -31.57 12.39 2.89
CA ASN A 130 -31.03 12.85 4.17
C ASN A 130 -30.54 11.68 5.05
N GLU A 131 -31.31 10.59 5.11
CA GLU A 131 -30.90 9.39 5.84
C GLU A 131 -29.61 8.79 5.25
N SER A 132 -29.48 8.78 3.93
CA SER A 132 -28.28 8.29 3.24
C SER A 132 -27.07 9.18 3.52
N ILE A 133 -27.25 10.51 3.52
CA ILE A 133 -26.21 11.48 3.87
C ILE A 133 -25.77 11.30 5.32
N GLN A 134 -26.70 11.09 6.25
CA GLN A 134 -26.39 10.83 7.66
C GLN A 134 -25.52 9.57 7.80
N LYS A 135 -25.91 8.47 7.16
CA LYS A 135 -25.12 7.23 7.17
C LYS A 135 -23.72 7.41 6.58
N ALA A 136 -23.60 8.22 5.54
CA ALA A 136 -22.31 8.58 4.95
C ALA A 136 -21.45 9.38 5.95
N ASN A 137 -22.02 10.39 6.62
CA ASN A 137 -21.32 11.19 7.63
C ASN A 137 -20.85 10.33 8.81
N GLU A 138 -21.70 9.44 9.32
CA GLU A 138 -21.31 8.50 10.38
C GLU A 138 -20.16 7.58 9.95
N SER A 139 -20.12 7.21 8.67
CA SER A 139 -19.03 6.40 8.11
C SER A 139 -17.74 7.22 7.98
N ILE A 140 -17.83 8.48 7.55
CA ILE A 140 -16.71 9.42 7.50
C ILE A 140 -16.12 9.64 8.89
N ASP A 141 -16.95 9.81 9.93
CA ASP A 141 -16.49 9.97 11.31
C ASP A 141 -15.71 8.74 11.82
N LYS A 142 -16.17 7.54 11.47
CA LYS A 142 -15.44 6.30 11.78
C LYS A 142 -14.09 6.25 11.08
N VAL A 143 -14.05 6.64 9.81
CA VAL A 143 -12.79 6.70 9.03
C VAL A 143 -11.83 7.72 9.64
N ASN A 144 -12.30 8.91 10.00
CA ASN A 144 -11.49 9.95 10.63
C ASN A 144 -10.88 9.47 11.96
N LYS A 145 -11.69 8.81 12.81
CA LYS A 145 -11.17 8.18 14.04
C LYS A 145 -10.10 7.13 13.76
N ASN A 146 -10.25 6.35 12.69
CA ASN A 146 -9.22 5.39 12.29
C ASN A 146 -7.96 6.07 11.78
N ILE A 147 -8.08 7.17 11.02
CA ILE A 147 -6.95 7.99 10.57
C ILE A 147 -6.18 8.54 11.78
N ASP A 148 -6.87 9.07 12.79
CA ASP A 148 -6.24 9.58 14.01
C ASP A 148 -5.46 8.49 14.74
N ARG A 149 -6.05 7.29 14.87
CA ARG A 149 -5.38 6.12 15.47
C ARG A 149 -4.14 5.71 14.68
N VAL A 150 -4.22 5.68 13.35
CA VAL A 150 -3.08 5.36 12.48
C VAL A 150 -1.98 6.41 12.62
N ASN A 151 -2.33 7.68 12.66
CA ASN A 151 -1.38 8.77 12.84
C ASN A 151 -0.64 8.68 14.19
N GLU A 152 -1.36 8.35 15.26
CA GLU A 152 -0.75 8.17 16.58
C GLU A 152 0.18 6.95 16.61
N VAL A 153 -0.22 5.82 16.01
CA VAL A 153 0.66 4.64 15.86
C VAL A 153 1.90 5.00 15.05
N ASN A 154 1.77 5.71 13.93
CA ASN A 154 2.89 6.13 13.10
C ASN A 154 3.87 7.04 13.86
N LYS A 155 3.35 8.00 14.64
CA LYS A 155 4.17 8.87 15.50
C LYS A 155 4.97 8.06 16.53
N ASN A 156 4.35 7.08 17.16
CA ASN A 156 5.01 6.20 18.12
C ASN A 156 6.08 5.34 17.44
N LEU A 157 5.79 4.77 16.27
CA LEU A 157 6.76 3.99 15.49
C LEU A 157 7.97 4.83 15.05
N VAL A 158 7.74 6.06 14.59
CA VAL A 158 8.84 6.97 14.19
C VAL A 158 9.76 7.26 15.38
N THR A 159 9.17 7.48 16.57
CA THR A 159 9.92 7.73 17.81
C THR A 159 10.74 6.50 18.21
N GLU A 160 10.14 5.31 18.15
CA GLU A 160 10.82 4.06 18.50
C GLU A 160 11.95 3.72 17.52
N ILE A 161 11.74 3.92 16.22
CA ILE A 161 12.77 3.75 15.20
C ILE A 161 13.95 4.69 15.47
N ALA A 162 13.69 5.95 15.84
CA ALA A 162 14.76 6.90 16.16
C ALA A 162 15.57 6.44 17.37
N ARG A 163 14.90 5.95 18.42
CA ARG A 163 15.54 5.38 19.62
C ARG A 163 16.39 4.16 19.28
N LEU A 164 15.83 3.19 18.57
CA LEU A 164 16.54 1.96 18.21
C LEU A 164 17.77 2.24 17.33
N LYS A 165 17.67 3.19 16.39
CA LYS A 165 18.82 3.63 15.59
C LYS A 165 19.93 4.23 16.46
N PHE A 166 19.56 5.07 17.41
CA PHE A 166 20.54 5.64 18.35
C PHE A 166 21.22 4.54 19.18
N ASP A 167 20.46 3.61 19.75
CA ASP A 167 21.00 2.51 20.55
C ASP A 167 21.93 1.59 19.74
N LEU A 168 21.61 1.33 18.47
CA LEU A 168 22.47 0.59 17.56
C LEU A 168 23.77 1.34 17.28
N GLU A 169 23.71 2.64 17.01
CA GLU A 169 24.90 3.46 16.75
C GLU A 169 25.84 3.50 17.97
N GLN A 170 25.29 3.57 19.19
CA GLN A 170 26.10 3.51 20.41
C GLN A 170 26.77 2.13 20.58
N LYS A 171 26.06 1.04 20.27
CA LYS A 171 26.62 -0.31 20.33
C LYS A 171 27.72 -0.52 19.31
N ASP A 172 27.56 0.00 18.09
CA ASP A 172 28.58 -0.10 17.04
C ASP A 172 29.85 0.64 17.46
N LYS A 173 29.74 1.86 18.01
CA LYS A 173 30.89 2.60 18.55
C LYS A 173 31.59 1.85 19.68
N ALA A 174 30.83 1.33 20.65
CA ALA A 174 31.38 0.57 21.76
C ALA A 174 32.08 -0.72 21.28
N LEU A 175 31.54 -1.37 20.24
CA LEU A 175 32.13 -2.55 19.64
C LEU A 175 33.45 -2.22 18.92
N GLU A 176 33.49 -1.12 18.16
CA GLU A 176 34.71 -0.65 17.49
C GLU A 176 35.82 -0.29 18.49
N GLU A 177 35.47 0.37 19.60
CA GLU A 177 36.39 0.66 20.69
C GLU A 177 36.94 -0.62 21.34
N SER A 178 36.06 -1.59 21.62
CA SER A 178 36.46 -2.89 22.19
C SER A 178 37.41 -3.66 21.27
N ILE A 179 37.13 -3.70 19.96
CA ILE A 179 38.00 -4.35 18.96
C ILE A 179 39.36 -3.66 18.90
N THR A 180 39.38 -2.32 18.95
CA THR A 180 40.62 -1.55 18.92
C THR A 180 41.48 -1.87 20.13
N LEU A 181 40.90 -1.84 21.32
CA LEU A 181 41.58 -2.18 22.57
C LEU A 181 42.12 -3.62 22.55
N GLN A 182 41.32 -4.57 22.09
CA GLN A 182 41.75 -5.98 22.01
C GLN A 182 42.90 -6.17 21.03
N ASN A 183 42.89 -5.45 19.90
CA ASN A 183 43.99 -5.51 18.93
C ASN A 183 45.29 -4.91 19.48
N GLU A 184 45.20 -3.81 20.23
CA GLU A 184 46.35 -3.21 20.91
C GLU A 184 46.93 -4.16 21.97
N GLN A 185 46.06 -4.78 22.78
CA GLN A 185 46.46 -5.81 23.75
C GLN A 185 47.12 -7.01 23.07
N TYR A 186 46.55 -7.50 21.96
CA TYR A 186 47.13 -8.59 21.19
C TYR A 186 48.50 -8.22 20.59
N ALA A 187 48.66 -6.99 20.09
CA ALA A 187 49.93 -6.49 19.56
C ALA A 187 51.00 -6.39 20.66
N ALA A 188 50.64 -5.89 21.83
CA ALA A 188 51.52 -5.82 22.99
C ALA A 188 51.97 -7.23 23.44
N LEU A 189 51.01 -8.15 23.62
CA LEU A 189 51.29 -9.53 24.02
C LEU A 189 52.16 -10.26 22.99
N LYS A 190 51.89 -10.07 21.69
CA LYS A 190 52.71 -10.65 20.63
C LYS A 190 54.16 -10.16 20.70
N THR A 191 54.37 -8.87 20.98
CA THR A 191 55.71 -8.28 21.13
C THR A 191 56.43 -8.84 22.35
N GLU A 192 55.71 -8.97 23.47
CA GLU A 192 56.23 -9.56 24.70
C GLU A 192 56.68 -11.01 24.47
N ILE A 193 55.83 -11.83 23.83
CA ILE A 193 56.14 -13.22 23.46
C ILE A 193 57.40 -13.28 22.57
N GLU A 194 57.51 -12.42 21.56
CA GLU A 194 58.67 -12.45 20.67
C GLU A 194 59.96 -11.99 21.38
N SER A 195 59.85 -11.09 22.38
CA SER A 195 60.98 -10.68 23.21
C SER A 195 61.44 -11.76 24.21
N MET A 196 60.50 -12.56 24.70
CA MET A 196 60.78 -13.70 25.60
C MET A 196 61.27 -14.94 24.85
N LYS A 197 61.17 -14.94 23.52
CA LYS A 197 61.63 -16.06 22.69
C LYS A 197 63.15 -16.15 22.74
N ILE A 198 63.62 -17.14 23.48
CA ILE A 198 65.04 -17.47 23.59
C ILE A 198 65.58 -17.74 22.18
N LYS A 199 66.51 -16.90 21.72
CA LYS A 199 67.26 -17.16 20.48
C LYS A 199 68.22 -18.31 20.74
N THR A 200 67.89 -19.48 20.20
CA THR A 200 68.79 -20.62 20.20
C THR A 200 70.06 -20.23 19.42
N PRO A 201 71.27 -20.33 20.02
CA PRO A 201 72.51 -19.98 19.34
C PRO A 201 72.71 -20.92 18.16
N GLU A 202 73.34 -20.45 17.08
CA GLU A 202 73.55 -21.28 15.88
C GLU A 202 74.65 -22.34 16.08
N THR A 203 75.55 -22.09 17.03
CA THR A 203 76.65 -22.99 17.39
C THR A 203 76.87 -23.02 18.89
N TYR A 204 77.30 -24.16 19.42
CA TYR A 204 77.69 -24.34 20.82
C TYR A 204 79.09 -24.93 20.90
N ARG A 205 79.97 -24.29 21.69
CA ARG A 205 81.30 -24.82 22.03
C ARG A 205 81.19 -25.72 23.25
N VAL A 206 81.46 -27.01 23.08
CA VAL A 206 81.39 -28.03 24.13
C VAL A 206 82.32 -27.68 25.29
N LYS A 207 81.82 -27.74 26.52
CA LYS A 207 82.60 -27.50 27.75
C LYS A 207 82.95 -28.83 28.42
N LYS A 208 83.92 -28.80 29.34
CA LYS A 208 84.30 -29.99 30.13
C LYS A 208 83.09 -30.50 30.92
N GLY A 209 82.75 -31.78 30.75
CA GLY A 209 81.61 -32.42 31.42
C GLY A 209 80.26 -32.22 30.72
N ASP A 210 80.25 -31.75 29.47
CA ASP A 210 79.06 -31.74 28.63
C ASP A 210 78.83 -33.09 27.94
N PHE A 211 77.56 -33.44 27.74
CA PHE A 211 77.09 -34.53 26.90
C PHE A 211 75.84 -34.04 26.16
N LEU A 212 75.47 -34.66 25.03
CA LEU A 212 74.46 -34.10 24.12
C LEU A 212 73.11 -33.80 24.79
N ILE A 213 72.64 -34.67 25.71
CA ILE A 213 71.41 -34.44 26.49
C ILE A 213 71.54 -33.21 27.37
N LYS A 214 72.67 -33.04 28.08
CA LYS A 214 72.92 -31.87 28.93
C LYS A 214 72.99 -30.58 28.11
N ILE A 215 73.56 -30.63 26.91
CA ILE A 215 73.58 -29.49 25.99
C ILE A 215 72.15 -29.16 25.53
N ALA A 216 71.37 -30.15 25.08
CA ALA A 216 69.99 -29.95 24.64
C ALA A 216 69.04 -29.48 25.76
N ASN A 217 69.31 -29.87 27.02
CA ASN A 217 68.51 -29.48 28.17
C ASN A 217 68.77 -28.07 28.68
N LYS A 218 69.77 -27.36 28.14
CA LYS A 218 69.97 -25.95 28.43
C LYS A 218 68.82 -25.13 27.88
N ASP A 219 68.33 -24.18 28.67
CA ASP A 219 67.24 -23.29 28.26
C ASP A 219 67.61 -22.47 27.03
N GLU A 220 68.89 -22.06 26.92
CA GLU A 220 69.42 -21.36 25.76
C GLU A 220 69.48 -22.21 24.47
N ILE A 221 69.38 -23.55 24.56
CA ILE A 221 69.47 -24.47 23.42
C ILE A 221 68.09 -25.01 23.01
N TYR A 222 67.46 -25.84 23.83
CA TYR A 222 66.09 -26.34 23.57
C TYR A 222 65.22 -26.43 24.82
N GLY A 223 65.81 -26.28 26.02
CA GLY A 223 65.14 -26.52 27.31
C GLY A 223 64.61 -27.94 27.49
N LYS A 224 65.00 -28.88 26.60
CA LYS A 224 64.48 -30.25 26.54
C LYS A 224 65.59 -31.21 26.17
N GLY A 225 66.09 -31.96 27.14
CA GLY A 225 67.14 -32.95 26.93
C GLY A 225 66.81 -34.03 25.90
N SER A 226 65.52 -34.32 25.64
CA SER A 226 65.06 -35.27 24.62
C SER A 226 65.44 -34.87 23.18
N GLU A 227 65.72 -33.60 22.94
CA GLU A 227 66.05 -33.03 21.62
C GLU A 227 67.53 -33.22 21.22
N TRP A 228 68.33 -33.89 22.05
CA TRP A 228 69.75 -34.14 21.80
C TRP A 228 70.03 -34.81 20.43
N LYS A 229 69.06 -35.59 19.93
CA LYS A 229 69.12 -36.25 18.62
C LYS A 229 69.21 -35.26 17.46
N LEU A 230 68.64 -34.05 17.60
CA LEU A 230 68.74 -32.99 16.59
C LEU A 230 70.19 -32.50 16.48
N ILE A 231 70.85 -32.26 17.62
CA ILE A 231 72.26 -31.87 17.68
C ILE A 231 73.13 -32.96 17.04
N TYR A 232 72.90 -34.23 17.40
CA TYR A 232 73.65 -35.34 16.81
C TYR A 232 73.48 -35.41 15.28
N ARG A 233 72.23 -35.33 14.80
CA ARG A 233 71.90 -35.37 13.36
C ARG A 233 72.58 -34.26 12.57
N ALA A 234 72.58 -33.03 13.09
CA ALA A 234 73.22 -31.88 12.44
C ALA A 234 74.76 -31.97 12.44
N ASN A 235 75.35 -32.76 13.34
CA ASN A 235 76.80 -32.85 13.51
C ASN A 235 77.34 -34.26 13.24
N ARG A 236 76.65 -35.09 12.44
CA ARG A 236 77.04 -36.49 12.17
C ARG A 236 78.44 -36.65 11.62
N GLU A 237 78.91 -35.66 10.86
CA GLU A 237 80.26 -35.63 10.31
C GLU A 237 81.31 -35.38 11.40
N LYS A 238 80.96 -34.62 12.45
CA LYS A 238 81.85 -34.26 13.56
C LYS A 238 81.75 -35.20 14.76
N ILE A 239 80.64 -35.94 14.90
CA ILE A 239 80.37 -36.84 16.02
C ILE A 239 80.16 -38.25 15.46
N ARG A 240 81.20 -39.09 15.59
CA ARG A 240 81.12 -40.52 15.23
C ARG A 240 80.29 -41.31 16.23
N ASN A 241 80.53 -41.12 17.53
CA ASN A 241 79.81 -41.76 18.61
C ASN A 241 78.99 -40.69 19.38
N PRO A 242 77.65 -40.78 19.43
CA PRO A 242 76.80 -39.79 20.11
C PRO A 242 77.10 -39.66 21.61
N ASN A 243 77.67 -40.68 22.24
CA ASN A 243 78.02 -40.66 23.67
C ASN A 243 79.39 -40.01 23.93
N LEU A 244 80.12 -39.59 22.89
CA LEU A 244 81.48 -39.07 23.03
C LEU A 244 81.64 -37.74 22.27
N ILE A 245 81.72 -36.65 23.02
CA ILE A 245 82.03 -35.30 22.54
C ILE A 245 83.19 -34.72 23.34
N TYR A 246 83.98 -33.85 22.73
CA TYR A 246 85.21 -33.34 23.34
C TYR A 246 85.11 -31.86 23.71
N PRO A 247 85.66 -31.43 24.86
CA PRO A 247 85.73 -30.01 25.19
C PRO A 247 86.43 -29.19 24.09
N GLY A 248 85.86 -28.03 23.74
CA GLY A 248 86.34 -27.16 22.68
C GLY A 248 85.71 -27.41 21.31
N GLN A 249 85.04 -28.56 21.09
CA GLN A 249 84.37 -28.89 19.85
C GLN A 249 83.20 -27.94 19.57
N GLU A 250 83.09 -27.43 18.34
CA GLU A 250 81.96 -26.59 17.91
C GLU A 250 80.89 -27.43 17.22
N LEU A 251 79.71 -27.45 17.84
CA LEU A 251 78.52 -28.14 17.35
C LEU A 251 77.52 -27.15 16.78
N VAL A 252 76.98 -27.44 15.61
CA VAL A 252 75.84 -26.72 15.04
C VAL A 252 74.59 -27.06 15.84
N ILE A 253 73.85 -26.04 16.26
CA ILE A 253 72.59 -26.19 16.98
C ILE A 253 71.47 -25.83 15.99
N PRO A 254 70.78 -26.82 15.41
CA PRO A 254 69.72 -26.54 14.44
C PRO A 254 68.54 -25.85 15.14
N LYS A 255 67.94 -24.86 14.48
CA LYS A 255 66.67 -24.27 14.95
C LYS A 255 65.56 -25.31 14.84
N LYS A 256 64.60 -25.27 15.76
CA LYS A 256 63.38 -26.09 15.69
C LYS A 256 62.51 -25.69 14.51
#